data_AF-A0A365U7J4-F1
#
_entry.id   AF-A0A365U7J4-F1
#
_cell.length_a   1.000
_cell.length_b   1.000
_cell.length_c   1.000
_cell.angle_alpha   90.00
_cell.angle_beta   90.00
_cell.angle_gamma   90.00
#
_symmetry.space_group_name_H-M   'P 1'
#
loop_
_entity.id
_entity.type
_entity.pdbx_description
1 polymer ?
#
loop_
_entity_poly.entity_id
_entity_poly.type
_entity_poly.pdbx_seq_one_letter_code
_entity_poly.pdbx_strand_id
1 'polypeptide(L)'
;MYVAYFDEVKAMPQHGRTHYLVGGLAVPMEKIGGLEQAVTSLSEEVFGTTDLTVDSEFHASYCYFGKGNFKGRPPEERIEIIARLARLIGEAEVVKRVYSAIQQPKLYNEEQAAEFAFAHFVERMELAIPRSEPCILIGDLDDD
;
A
#
# COMPACT_ATOMS: atom_id res chain seq x y z
N MET A 1 2.49 14.21 -14.44
CA MET A 1 2.33 12.76 -14.63
C MET A 1 2.28 12.09 -13.26
N TYR A 2 1.47 11.05 -13.11
CA TYR A 2 1.38 10.26 -11.89
C TYR A 2 1.97 8.86 -12.08
N VAL A 3 2.57 8.33 -11.01
CA VAL A 3 2.90 6.92 -10.87
C VAL A 3 1.99 6.36 -9.78
N ALA A 4 1.22 5.33 -10.12
CA ALA A 4 0.34 4.66 -9.20
C ALA A 4 0.87 3.25 -8.90
N TYR A 5 1.10 2.96 -7.62
CA TYR A 5 1.36 1.61 -7.16
C TYR A 5 0.08 1.00 -6.59
N PHE A 6 -0.18 -0.27 -6.85
CA PHE A 6 -1.27 -1.00 -6.20
C PHE A 6 -0.83 -2.38 -5.72
N ASP A 7 -1.58 -2.87 -4.73
CA ASP A 7 -1.43 -4.20 -4.14
C ASP A 7 -2.82 -4.71 -3.73
N GLU A 8 -2.93 -6.01 -3.51
CA GLU A 8 -4.18 -6.68 -3.24
C GLU A 8 -4.19 -7.48 -1.94
N VAL A 9 -5.40 -7.68 -1.44
CA VAL A 9 -5.65 -8.52 -0.28
C VAL A 9 -6.81 -9.44 -0.62
N LYS A 10 -6.47 -10.70 -0.96
CA LYS A 10 -7.44 -11.75 -1.31
C LYS A 10 -8.46 -11.97 -0.20
N ALA A 11 -9.72 -12.27 -0.52
CA ALA A 11 -10.67 -12.63 0.53
C ALA A 11 -10.23 -13.94 1.24
N MET A 12 -10.49 -14.03 2.54
CA MET A 12 -10.32 -15.25 3.33
C MET A 12 -11.54 -15.43 4.23
N PRO A 13 -12.70 -15.86 3.67
CA PRO A 13 -13.96 -15.96 4.41
C PRO A 13 -13.85 -16.85 5.65
N GLN A 14 -13.05 -17.91 5.61
CA GLN A 14 -12.74 -18.81 6.73
C GLN A 14 -12.05 -18.12 7.91
N HIS A 15 -11.43 -16.96 7.67
CA HIS A 15 -10.79 -16.11 8.67
C HIS A 15 -11.56 -14.80 8.90
N GLY A 16 -12.80 -14.70 8.42
CA GLY A 16 -13.69 -13.54 8.60
C GLY A 16 -13.44 -12.39 7.61
N ARG A 17 -12.46 -12.50 6.70
CA ARG A 17 -12.20 -11.49 5.66
C ARG A 17 -13.02 -11.82 4.43
N THR A 18 -14.16 -11.16 4.26
CA THR A 18 -15.09 -11.44 3.15
C THR A 18 -14.84 -10.58 1.91
N HIS A 19 -13.96 -9.59 1.99
CA HIS A 19 -13.65 -8.69 0.89
C HIS A 19 -12.36 -9.08 0.18
N TYR A 20 -12.41 -9.03 -1.16
CA TYR A 20 -11.23 -8.84 -1.99
C TYR A 20 -10.95 -7.34 -2.06
N LEU A 21 -9.74 -6.92 -1.68
CA LEU A 21 -9.35 -5.52 -1.67
C LEU A 21 -8.26 -5.30 -2.70
N VAL A 22 -8.37 -4.20 -3.44
CA VAL A 22 -7.25 -3.64 -4.21
C VAL A 22 -7.03 -2.24 -3.67
N GLY A 23 -5.81 -1.95 -3.23
CA GLY A 23 -5.45 -0.67 -2.64
C GLY A 23 -4.22 -0.09 -3.36
N GLY A 24 -4.14 1.22 -3.48
CA GLY A 24 -3.03 1.85 -4.15
C GLY A 24 -2.82 3.32 -3.83
N LEU A 25 -1.63 3.78 -4.20
CA LEU A 25 -1.16 5.15 -4.03
C LEU A 25 -0.81 5.73 -5.39
N ALA A 26 -1.43 6.85 -5.77
CA ALA A 26 -0.99 7.65 -6.90
C ALA A 26 -0.19 8.84 -6.41
N VAL A 27 1.04 8.95 -6.91
CA VAL A 27 2.00 9.98 -6.52
C VAL A 27 2.38 10.78 -7.77
N PRO A 28 2.31 12.11 -7.73
CA PRO A 28 2.90 12.93 -8.80
C PRO A 28 4.40 12.66 -8.88
N MET A 29 4.92 12.49 -10.10
CA MET A 29 6.31 12.08 -10.32
C MET A 29 7.32 13.01 -9.61
N GLU A 30 7.05 14.31 -9.57
CA GLU A 30 7.89 15.32 -8.93
C GLU A 30 7.97 15.21 -7.40
N LYS A 31 7.09 14.40 -6.77
CA LYS A 31 7.06 14.16 -5.32
C LYS A 31 7.73 12.86 -4.91
N ILE A 32 7.99 11.95 -5.85
CA ILE A 32 8.55 10.63 -5.57
C ILE A 32 9.89 10.75 -4.84
N GLY A 33 10.82 11.56 -5.35
CA GLY A 33 12.15 11.70 -4.72
C GLY A 33 12.10 12.25 -3.29
N GLY A 34 11.13 13.11 -2.97
CA GLY A 34 10.94 13.60 -1.59
C GLY A 34 10.38 12.54 -0.65
N LEU A 35 9.45 11.71 -1.13
CA LEU A 35 8.92 10.58 -0.37
C LEU A 35 9.98 9.50 -0.16
N GLU A 36 10.73 9.17 -1.21
CA GLU A 36 11.86 8.23 -1.16
C GLU A 36 12.87 8.68 -0.11
N GLN A 37 13.32 9.94 -0.16
CA GLN A 37 14.25 10.47 0.83
C GLN A 37 13.70 10.39 2.27
N ALA A 38 12.40 10.64 2.46
CA ALA A 38 11.77 10.56 3.78
C ALA A 38 11.72 9.12 4.31
N VAL A 39 11.44 8.14 3.45
CA VAL A 39 11.51 6.71 3.80
C VAL A 39 12.95 6.27 4.07
N THR A 40 13.91 6.70 3.25
CA THR A 40 15.34 6.42 3.45
C THR A 40 15.85 6.96 4.78
N SER A 41 15.44 8.19 5.13
CA SER A 41 15.80 8.80 6.42
C SER A 41 15.22 7.99 7.59
N LEU A 42 13.98 7.53 7.47
CA LEU A 42 13.37 6.65 8.46
C LEU A 42 14.08 5.29 8.55
N SER A 43 14.53 4.73 7.42
CA SER A 43 15.31 3.49 7.38
C SER A 43 16.62 3.63 8.14
N GLU A 44 17.36 4.72 7.91
CA GLU A 44 18.60 5.00 8.63
C GLU A 44 18.35 5.12 10.14
N GLU A 45 17.29 5.84 10.54
CA GLU A 45 16.95 6.00 11.96
C GLU A 45 16.54 4.68 12.64
N VAL A 46 15.78 3.84 11.94
CA VAL A 46 15.22 2.61 12.52
C VAL A 46 16.24 1.48 12.46
N PHE A 47 16.90 1.28 11.33
CA PHE A 47 17.76 0.13 11.05
C PHE A 47 19.25 0.45 11.00
N GLY A 48 19.65 1.73 10.99
CA GLY A 48 21.06 2.14 10.82
C GLY A 48 21.58 1.96 9.41
N THR A 49 20.68 1.90 8.42
CA THR A 49 21.04 1.82 6.99
C THR A 49 20.00 2.52 6.12
N THR A 50 20.48 3.14 5.04
CA THR A 50 19.65 3.70 3.98
C THR A 50 19.11 2.65 3.01
N ASP A 51 19.68 1.44 3.02
CA ASP A 51 19.32 0.37 2.10
C ASP A 51 18.06 -0.34 2.58
N LEU A 52 17.05 -0.46 1.71
CA LEU A 52 15.84 -1.27 1.95
C LEU A 52 16.03 -2.65 1.32
N THR A 53 16.38 -3.61 2.16
CA THR A 53 16.55 -5.03 1.81
C THR A 53 15.61 -5.86 2.66
N VAL A 54 15.58 -7.19 2.48
CA VAL A 54 14.80 -8.09 3.34
C VAL A 54 15.14 -7.91 4.83
N ASP A 55 16.40 -7.58 5.14
CA ASP A 55 16.88 -7.37 6.51
C ASP A 55 16.60 -5.96 7.06
N SER A 56 16.07 -5.06 6.22
CA SER A 56 15.83 -3.64 6.54
C SER A 56 14.53 -3.09 5.94
N GLU A 57 13.58 -3.95 5.58
CA GLU A 57 12.29 -3.54 5.03
C GLU A 57 11.26 -3.20 6.11
N PHE A 58 10.35 -2.29 5.76
CA PHE A 58 9.20 -1.93 6.57
C PHE A 58 7.99 -2.83 6.29
N HIS A 59 8.05 -4.10 6.71
CA HIS A 59 6.90 -4.98 6.60
C HIS A 59 5.85 -4.66 7.68
N ALA A 60 4.71 -4.07 7.31
CA ALA A 60 3.72 -3.55 8.25
C ALA A 60 3.19 -4.59 9.25
N SER A 61 2.89 -5.82 8.80
CA SER A 61 2.48 -6.90 9.70
C SER A 61 3.59 -7.29 10.69
N TYR A 62 4.86 -7.32 10.26
CA TYR A 62 5.99 -7.61 11.13
C TYR A 62 6.21 -6.49 12.14
N CYS A 63 6.08 -5.23 11.73
CA CYS A 63 6.10 -4.10 12.63
C CYS A 63 4.98 -4.20 13.66
N TYR A 64 3.74 -4.48 13.26
CA TYR A 64 2.59 -4.58 14.16
C TYR A 64 2.68 -5.74 15.15
N PHE A 65 3.22 -6.90 14.75
CA PHE A 65 3.37 -8.07 15.61
C PHE A 65 4.74 -8.19 16.31
N GLY A 66 5.70 -7.31 16.01
CA GLY A 66 7.06 -7.39 16.57
C GLY A 66 7.83 -8.60 16.06
N LYS A 67 7.74 -8.88 14.75
CA LYS A 67 8.44 -9.97 14.05
C LYS A 67 9.53 -9.41 13.13
N GLY A 68 10.34 -10.28 12.53
CA GLY A 68 11.40 -9.90 11.59
C GLY A 68 12.31 -8.80 12.16
N ASN A 69 12.51 -7.75 11.39
CA ASN A 69 13.37 -6.58 11.70
C ASN A 69 12.90 -5.77 12.92
N PHE A 70 11.70 -6.05 13.44
CA PHE A 70 11.09 -5.38 14.59
C PHE A 70 11.06 -6.24 15.85
N LYS A 71 11.66 -7.43 15.83
CA LYS A 71 11.68 -8.33 16.98
C LYS A 71 12.43 -7.69 18.15
N GLY A 72 11.80 -7.72 19.33
CA GLY A 72 12.38 -7.15 20.56
C GLY A 72 12.15 -5.65 20.74
N ARG A 73 11.58 -4.95 19.75
CA ARG A 73 11.22 -3.53 19.90
C ARG A 73 9.95 -3.35 20.73
N PRO A 74 9.90 -2.36 21.64
CA PRO A 74 8.70 -2.03 22.39
C PRO A 74 7.50 -1.69 21.50
N PRO A 75 6.25 -2.01 21.92
CA PRO A 75 5.04 -1.69 21.15
C PRO A 75 4.91 -0.23 20.75
N GLU A 76 5.25 0.70 21.63
CA GLU A 76 5.19 2.15 21.42
C GLU A 76 6.09 2.61 20.26
N GLU A 77 7.31 2.05 20.18
CA GLU A 77 8.25 2.36 19.10
C GLU A 77 7.74 1.82 17.77
N ARG A 78 7.20 0.60 17.76
CA ARG A 78 6.63 -0.03 16.56
C ARG A 78 5.40 0.74 16.05
N ILE A 79 4.55 1.22 16.95
CA ILE A 79 3.40 2.05 16.60
C ILE A 79 3.86 3.40 16.02
N GLU A 80 4.89 4.03 16.59
CA GLU A 80 5.42 5.29 16.07
C GLU A 80 6.02 5.11 14.66
N ILE A 81 6.71 4.00 14.39
CA ILE A 81 7.23 3.70 13.03
C ILE A 81 6.07 3.63 12.02
N ILE A 82 5.01 2.90 12.35
CA ILE A 82 3.81 2.80 11.49
C ILE A 82 3.15 4.17 11.32
N ALA A 83 3.04 4.94 12.40
CA ALA A 83 2.44 6.28 12.36
C ALA A 83 3.25 7.23 11.47
N ARG A 84 4.59 7.19 11.54
CA ARG A 84 5.46 8.00 10.68
C ARG A 84 5.30 7.63 9.21
N LEU A 85 5.31 6.35 8.87
CA LEU A 85 5.03 5.88 7.50
C LEU A 85 3.64 6.34 7.02
N ALA A 86 2.62 6.23 7.88
CA ALA A 86 1.28 6.68 7.55
C ALA A 86 1.19 8.20 7.34
N ARG A 87 1.94 9.01 8.11
CA ARG A 87 2.01 10.46 7.93
C ARG A 87 2.64 10.84 6.59
N LEU A 88 3.70 10.15 6.15
CA LEU A 88 4.33 10.42 4.84
C LEU A 88 3.32 10.37 3.69
N ILE A 89 2.37 9.44 3.76
CA ILE A 89 1.32 9.25 2.75
C ILE A 89 0.09 10.12 3.05
N GLY A 90 -0.26 10.28 4.32
CA GLY A 90 -1.48 10.94 4.76
C GLY A 90 -1.44 12.47 4.74
N GLU A 91 -0.28 13.06 4.98
CA GLU A 91 -0.07 14.52 5.01
C GLU A 91 0.32 15.09 3.64
N ALA A 92 0.72 14.23 2.71
CA ALA A 92 0.98 14.62 1.34
C ALA A 92 -0.34 14.81 0.58
N GLU A 93 -0.89 16.04 0.59
CA GLU A 93 -2.15 16.43 -0.08
C GLU A 93 -2.23 16.00 -1.56
N VAL A 94 -1.06 15.89 -2.17
CA VAL A 94 -0.84 15.52 -3.56
C VAL A 94 -0.87 14.00 -3.80
N VAL A 95 -0.68 13.18 -2.77
CA VAL A 95 -0.77 11.71 -2.85
C VAL A 95 -2.22 11.29 -2.78
N LYS A 96 -2.68 10.54 -3.78
CA LYS A 96 -4.04 10.00 -3.83
C LYS A 96 -4.05 8.57 -3.34
N ARG A 97 -4.88 8.30 -2.34
CA ARG A 97 -5.12 6.95 -1.81
C ARG A 97 -6.40 6.42 -2.43
N VAL A 98 -6.29 5.35 -3.18
CA VAL A 98 -7.41 4.75 -3.90
C VAL A 98 -7.55 3.31 -3.44
N TYR A 99 -8.77 2.85 -3.25
CA TYR A 99 -9.03 1.44 -2.97
C TYR A 99 -10.35 1.01 -3.57
N SER A 100 -10.49 -0.28 -3.80
CA SER A 100 -11.73 -0.97 -4.17
C SER A 100 -11.92 -2.18 -3.25
N ALA A 101 -13.17 -2.53 -2.98
CA ALA A 101 -13.51 -3.58 -2.04
C ALA A 101 -14.75 -4.35 -2.51
N ILE A 102 -14.57 -5.62 -2.86
CA ILE A 102 -15.63 -6.49 -3.36
C ILE A 102 -15.95 -7.55 -2.33
N GLN A 103 -17.21 -7.60 -1.90
CA GLN A 103 -17.70 -8.65 -1.02
C GLN A 103 -17.84 -9.94 -1.83
N GLN A 104 -16.79 -10.76 -1.83
CA GLN A 104 -16.70 -11.98 -2.65
C GLN A 104 -17.91 -12.92 -2.46
N PRO A 105 -18.39 -13.22 -1.22
CA PRO A 105 -19.53 -14.12 -1.01
C PRO A 105 -20.89 -13.59 -1.52
N LYS A 106 -20.94 -12.35 -2.01
CA LYS A 106 -22.16 -11.75 -2.59
C LYS A 106 -22.16 -11.76 -4.12
N LEU A 107 -21.06 -12.18 -4.75
CA LEU A 107 -21.01 -12.33 -6.18
C LEU A 107 -21.76 -13.60 -6.61
N TYR A 108 -22.36 -13.56 -7.79
CA TYR A 108 -22.91 -14.77 -8.40
C TYR A 108 -21.79 -15.77 -8.73
N ASN A 109 -20.66 -15.26 -9.24
CA ASN A 109 -19.42 -16.01 -9.39
C ASN A 109 -18.34 -15.39 -8.49
N GLU A 110 -17.98 -16.07 -7.41
CA GLU A 110 -16.98 -15.61 -6.45
C GLU A 110 -15.58 -15.45 -7.06
N GLU A 111 -15.25 -16.23 -8.10
CA GLU A 111 -13.95 -16.20 -8.78
C GLU A 111 -13.69 -14.85 -9.48
N GLN A 112 -14.75 -14.08 -9.79
CA GLN A 112 -14.63 -12.77 -10.41
C GLN A 112 -14.31 -11.63 -9.43
N ALA A 113 -14.13 -11.93 -8.14
CA ALA A 113 -13.87 -10.90 -7.14
C ALA A 113 -12.60 -10.08 -7.44
N ALA A 114 -11.54 -10.73 -7.91
CA ALA A 114 -10.29 -10.07 -8.30
C ALA A 114 -10.51 -9.10 -9.47
N GLU A 115 -11.12 -9.59 -10.56
CA GLU A 115 -11.41 -8.82 -11.77
C GLU A 115 -12.29 -7.59 -11.46
N PHE A 116 -13.37 -7.77 -10.71
CA PHE A 116 -14.25 -6.66 -10.33
C PHE A 116 -13.56 -5.67 -9.37
N ALA A 117 -12.75 -6.16 -8.43
CA ALA A 117 -12.03 -5.29 -7.52
C ALA A 117 -11.04 -4.41 -8.29
N PHE A 118 -10.30 -5.01 -9.23
CA PHE A 118 -9.35 -4.31 -10.09
C PHE A 118 -10.04 -3.32 -11.03
N ALA A 119 -11.11 -3.71 -11.72
CA ALA A 119 -11.85 -2.81 -12.62
C ALA A 119 -12.36 -1.55 -11.88
N HIS A 120 -13.01 -1.74 -10.71
CA HIS A 120 -13.46 -0.62 -9.89
C HIS A 120 -12.31 0.20 -9.30
N PHE A 121 -11.16 -0.42 -9.04
CA PHE A 121 -9.97 0.31 -8.60
C PHE A 121 -9.44 1.22 -9.72
N VAL A 122 -9.35 0.72 -10.97
CA VAL A 122 -8.95 1.50 -12.14
C VAL A 122 -9.90 2.68 -12.36
N GLU A 123 -11.21 2.46 -12.33
CA GLU A 123 -12.21 3.55 -12.43
C GLU A 123 -12.01 4.63 -11.35
N ARG A 124 -11.78 4.20 -10.10
CA ARG A 124 -11.52 5.14 -8.99
C ARG A 124 -10.19 5.86 -9.15
N MET A 125 -9.19 5.22 -9.73
CA MET A 125 -7.88 5.82 -10.02
C MET A 125 -7.99 6.91 -11.08
N GLU A 126 -8.71 6.64 -12.18
CA GLU A 126 -8.99 7.63 -13.23
C GLU A 126 -9.75 8.85 -12.69
N LEU A 127 -10.68 8.64 -11.75
CA LEU A 127 -11.42 9.72 -11.09
C LEU A 127 -10.56 10.53 -10.10
N ALA A 128 -9.53 9.91 -9.50
CA ALA A 128 -8.69 10.55 -8.50
C ALA A 128 -7.59 11.44 -9.12
N ILE A 129 -7.24 11.20 -10.38
CA ILE A 129 -6.15 11.88 -11.09
C ILE A 129 -6.74 12.94 -12.04
N PRO A 130 -6.14 14.14 -12.15
CA PRO A 130 -6.59 15.14 -13.10
C PRO A 130 -6.60 14.59 -14.54
N ARG A 131 -7.69 14.79 -15.28
CA ARG A 131 -7.86 14.25 -16.65
C ARG A 131 -6.78 14.68 -17.65
N SER A 132 -6.08 15.77 -17.38
CA SER A 132 -4.97 16.27 -18.21
C SER A 132 -3.65 15.56 -17.94
N GLU A 133 -3.57 14.73 -16.89
CA GLU A 133 -2.34 14.11 -16.43
C GLU A 133 -2.33 12.61 -16.75
N PRO A 134 -1.29 12.08 -17.42
CA PRO A 134 -1.15 10.65 -17.60
C PRO A 134 -0.80 9.96 -16.27
N CYS A 135 -1.21 8.71 -16.13
CA CYS A 135 -0.87 7.85 -15.00
C CYS A 135 -0.32 6.51 -15.51
N ILE A 136 0.81 6.06 -14.94
CA ILE A 136 1.27 4.68 -15.09
C ILE A 136 0.82 3.90 -13.85
N LEU A 137 0.16 2.77 -14.07
CA LEU A 137 -0.20 1.82 -13.03
C LEU A 137 0.87 0.74 -12.94
N ILE A 138 1.39 0.51 -11.74
CA ILE A 138 2.41 -0.49 -11.41
C ILE A 138 1.85 -1.34 -10.28
N GLY A 139 1.94 -2.65 -10.42
CA GLY A 139 1.60 -3.59 -9.37
C GLY A 139 2.04 -4.98 -9.82
N ASP A 140 2.18 -5.88 -8.86
CA ASP A 140 2.25 -7.30 -9.18
C ASP A 140 0.81 -7.80 -9.30
N LEU A 141 0.46 -8.33 -10.47
CA LEU A 141 -0.68 -9.21 -10.54
C LEU A 141 -0.09 -10.58 -10.20
N ASP A 142 -0.30 -11.04 -8.97
CA ASP A 142 0.03 -12.41 -8.58
C ASP A 142 -0.83 -13.37 -9.43
N ASP A 143 -0.41 -13.63 -10.67
CA ASP A 143 -0.89 -14.73 -11.50
C ASP A 143 -0.33 -16.01 -10.88
N ASP A 144 -1.25 -16.87 -10.41
CA ASP A 144 -0.98 -18.17 -9.77
C ASP A 144 -0.02 -19.08 -10.60
#